data_AF-A0A433WY99-F1
#
_entry.id   AF-A0A433WY99-F1
#
_cell.length_a   1.000
_cell.length_b   1.000
_cell.length_c   1.000
_cell.angle_alpha   90.00
_cell.angle_beta   90.00
_cell.angle_gamma   90.00
#
_symmetry.space_group_name_H-M   'P 1'
#
loop_
_entity.id
_entity.type
_entity.pdbx_description
1 polymer ?
#
loop_
_entity_poly.entity_id
_entity_poly.type
_entity_poly.pdbx_seq_one_letter_code
_entity_poly.pdbx_strand_id
1 'polypeptide(L)'
;MNETALISLFGDALVATGDRIEGTVLDDLSRPFLGIDPVRQCMINAPAGLTLYQTSPALYHLRDATGRIWSCAPDGTRDEAMDRPSWSTLSCLALRRFPAITPASDAFSPIPRRLHFICNDRATLDPALVANIERTAAINPGWEVTLWDEAARFEFITEHYGWDVLKLYLMIGPEYGAAKADLFRYLLIYELGGVYLDLKSTTARPLDAILREDDTFILSQWNMSGSGVHRNWGLGATIAHVKGGEYQQWFLIARPLHPYLRRVIQLVLTRIAIYRPDLHGIGAVTTFNVTGPHAFTKAIYPVRDDHPHRMIDSETEGLVYSVMEDHRARSGSNYRTAQTALVTGNETYRL
;
A
#
# COMPACT_ATOMS: atom_id res chain seq x y z
N MET A 1 14.62 -21.98 6.92
CA MET A 1 13.60 -21.72 7.96
C MET A 1 14.20 -20.75 8.95
N ASN A 2 13.85 -19.47 8.87
CA ASN A 2 13.98 -18.45 9.92
C ASN A 2 13.77 -17.09 9.24
N GLU A 3 12.57 -16.52 9.30
CA GLU A 3 12.33 -15.17 8.80
C GLU A 3 11.49 -14.39 9.80
N THR A 4 12.19 -13.57 10.59
CA THR A 4 11.61 -12.64 11.55
C THR A 4 11.80 -11.22 11.06
N ALA A 5 10.68 -10.55 10.74
CA ALA A 5 10.65 -9.12 10.43
C ALA A 5 10.30 -8.34 11.70
N LEU A 6 10.96 -7.20 11.93
CA LEU A 6 10.75 -6.30 13.05
C LEU A 6 9.83 -5.14 12.63
N ILE A 7 8.60 -5.09 13.10
CA ILE A 7 7.64 -4.11 12.60
C ILE A 7 7.12 -3.22 13.73
N SER A 8 7.18 -1.90 13.57
CA SER A 8 6.55 -0.97 14.52
C SER A 8 5.03 -1.21 14.58
N LEU A 9 4.41 -1.08 15.76
CA LEU A 9 2.98 -1.39 15.96
C LEU A 9 1.98 -0.71 15.01
N PHE A 10 2.36 0.40 14.35
CA PHE A 10 1.53 1.08 13.33
C PHE A 10 1.84 0.65 11.89
N GLY A 11 2.76 -0.30 11.72
CA GLY A 11 3.26 -0.80 10.44
C GLY A 11 4.19 0.17 9.71
N ASP A 12 4.42 1.38 10.24
CA ASP A 12 5.11 2.46 9.53
C ASP A 12 6.59 2.18 9.22
N ALA A 13 7.19 1.17 9.86
CA ALA A 13 8.51 0.64 9.53
C ALA A 13 8.39 -0.76 8.91
N LEU A 14 8.81 -0.87 7.65
CA LEU A 14 8.94 -2.12 6.92
C LEU A 14 10.33 -2.70 7.05
N VAL A 15 10.45 -4.02 6.95
CA VAL A 15 11.74 -4.73 7.00
C VAL A 15 11.81 -5.74 5.89
N ALA A 16 12.95 -5.76 5.18
CA ALA A 16 13.21 -6.71 4.11
C ALA A 16 13.36 -8.13 4.67
N THR A 17 12.69 -9.08 4.03
CA THR A 17 13.03 -10.50 4.06
C THR A 17 13.82 -10.82 2.79
N GLY A 18 15.00 -11.40 2.97
CA GLY A 18 15.85 -11.91 1.90
C GLY A 18 17.04 -11.01 1.56
N ASP A 19 18.17 -11.28 2.21
CA ASP A 19 19.49 -11.37 1.57
C ASP A 19 20.40 -12.26 2.43
N ARG A 20 21.33 -12.97 1.77
CA ARG A 20 22.32 -13.83 2.42
C ARG A 20 23.39 -12.93 3.04
N ILE A 21 23.47 -12.90 4.37
CA ILE A 21 24.37 -12.01 5.10
C ILE A 21 25.78 -12.61 5.17
N GLU A 22 26.66 -12.20 4.28
CA GLU A 22 28.09 -12.10 4.54
C GLU A 22 28.44 -10.60 4.57
N GLY A 23 28.87 -10.11 5.73
CA GLY A 23 29.04 -8.67 5.95
C GLY A 23 30.23 -8.09 5.21
N THR A 24 30.06 -6.89 4.63
CA THR A 24 30.74 -5.62 4.95
C THR A 24 30.01 -4.51 4.16
N VAL A 25 29.82 -3.33 4.77
CA VAL A 25 28.97 -2.23 4.27
C VAL A 25 29.79 -1.19 3.50
N LEU A 26 29.11 -0.50 2.56
CA LEU A 26 29.26 0.90 2.09
C LEU A 26 29.67 1.05 0.61
N ASP A 27 28.69 1.19 -0.27
CA ASP A 27 28.37 2.45 -0.96
C ASP A 27 27.15 2.25 -1.88
N ASP A 28 26.35 3.31 -2.03
CA ASP A 28 25.31 3.52 -3.05
C ASP A 28 23.83 3.09 -2.75
N LEU A 29 23.00 4.13 -2.55
CA LEU A 29 21.57 4.34 -2.86
C LEU A 29 20.44 3.35 -2.48
N SER A 30 20.66 2.18 -1.90
CA SER A 30 19.57 1.23 -1.60
C SER A 30 19.38 0.92 -0.12
N ARG A 31 19.22 1.93 0.75
CA ARG A 31 19.19 1.76 2.23
C ARG A 31 18.34 0.56 2.66
N PRO A 32 18.96 -0.57 3.06
CA PRO A 32 18.21 -1.75 3.43
C PRO A 32 17.56 -1.49 4.80
N PHE A 33 16.38 -2.09 4.98
CA PHE A 33 15.56 -1.86 6.16
C PHE A 33 16.13 -2.53 7.43
N LEU A 34 15.77 -2.00 8.60
CA LEU A 34 16.23 -2.43 9.93
C LEU A 34 15.66 -3.80 10.34
N GLY A 35 16.45 -4.86 10.50
CA GLY A 35 16.00 -6.21 10.86
C GLY A 35 16.60 -6.79 12.13
N ILE A 36 16.24 -8.02 12.51
CA ILE A 36 16.90 -8.82 13.54
C ILE A 36 17.48 -10.09 12.90
N ASP A 37 18.74 -10.41 13.19
CA ASP A 37 19.30 -11.73 12.93
C ASP A 37 18.74 -12.72 13.99
N PRO A 38 17.93 -13.72 13.60
CA PRO A 38 17.29 -14.63 14.54
C PRO A 38 18.28 -15.56 15.24
N VAL A 39 19.46 -15.80 14.66
CA VAL A 39 20.52 -16.63 15.24
C VAL A 39 21.37 -15.82 16.21
N ARG A 40 21.72 -14.59 15.84
CA ARG A 40 22.60 -13.73 16.64
C ARG A 40 21.87 -12.82 17.62
N GLN A 41 20.54 -12.71 17.51
CA GLN A 41 19.70 -11.81 18.32
C GLN A 41 20.18 -10.35 18.28
N CYS A 42 20.73 -9.91 17.14
CA CYS A 42 21.25 -8.56 16.95
C CYS A 42 20.54 -7.86 15.78
N MET A 43 20.56 -6.53 15.78
CA MET A 43 19.96 -5.77 14.69
C MET A 43 20.81 -5.81 13.42
N ILE A 44 20.14 -5.77 12.27
CA ILE A 44 20.74 -5.67 10.93
C ILE A 44 20.27 -4.34 10.34
N ASN A 45 21.17 -3.57 9.70
CA ASN A 45 20.86 -2.27 9.07
C ASN A 45 20.27 -1.22 10.02
N ALA A 46 20.55 -1.31 11.31
CA ALA A 46 20.17 -0.27 12.25
C ALA A 46 21.09 0.97 12.12
N PRO A 47 20.55 2.19 12.14
CA PRO A 47 21.35 3.39 12.36
C PRO A 47 22.27 3.21 13.57
N ALA A 48 23.52 3.67 13.44
CA ALA A 48 24.48 3.61 14.53
C ALA A 48 23.90 4.26 15.80
N GLY A 49 24.01 3.56 16.94
CA GLY A 49 23.51 4.04 18.22
C GLY A 49 22.08 3.61 18.59
N LEU A 50 21.39 2.82 17.77
CA LEU A 50 20.15 2.16 18.19
C LEU A 50 20.42 0.78 18.79
N THR A 51 19.56 0.34 19.72
CA THR A 51 19.58 -0.97 20.37
C THR A 51 18.18 -1.56 20.43
N LEU A 52 18.09 -2.90 20.42
CA LEU A 52 16.84 -3.61 20.56
C LEU A 52 16.65 -4.07 22.01
N TYR A 53 15.52 -3.74 22.63
CA TYR A 53 15.20 -4.12 24.00
C TYR A 53 13.93 -4.97 24.06
N GLN A 54 14.04 -6.24 24.44
CA GLN A 54 12.89 -7.11 24.57
C GLN A 54 12.07 -6.78 25.83
N THR A 55 10.79 -6.44 25.67
CA THR A 55 9.87 -6.13 26.78
C THR A 55 8.97 -7.29 27.16
N SER A 56 8.61 -8.14 26.21
CA SER A 56 7.91 -9.41 26.45
C SER A 56 8.30 -10.42 25.35
N PRO A 57 7.85 -11.69 25.40
CA PRO A 57 8.04 -12.61 24.28
C PRO A 57 7.61 -11.93 22.97
N ALA A 58 8.58 -11.82 22.04
CA ALA A 58 8.43 -11.20 20.72
C ALA A 58 7.98 -9.74 20.61
N LEU A 59 7.99 -9.03 21.74
CA LEU A 59 7.73 -7.61 21.82
C LEU A 59 9.05 -6.91 22.10
N TYR A 60 9.47 -6.04 21.19
CA TYR A 60 10.76 -5.34 21.29
C TYR A 60 10.57 -3.84 21.24
N HIS A 61 11.37 -3.08 21.95
CA HIS A 61 11.48 -1.64 21.78
C HIS A 61 12.77 -1.35 21.02
N LEU A 62 12.71 -0.48 20.03
CA LEU A 62 13.92 0.15 19.52
C LEU A 62 14.28 1.29 20.47
N ARG A 63 15.54 1.40 20.88
CA ARG A 63 16.01 2.43 21.80
C ARG A 63 17.27 3.10 21.29
N ASP A 64 17.45 4.38 21.55
CA ASP A 64 18.70 5.09 21.25
C ASP A 64 19.81 4.79 22.28
N ALA A 65 20.98 5.40 22.09
CA ALA A 65 22.13 5.23 22.95
C ALA A 65 21.92 5.73 24.39
N THR A 66 20.89 6.57 24.61
CA THR A 66 20.48 7.05 25.94
C THR A 66 19.44 6.15 26.60
N GLY A 67 18.95 5.12 25.88
CA GLY A 67 17.92 4.20 26.34
C GLY A 67 16.49 4.69 26.14
N ARG A 68 16.30 5.84 25.47
CA ARG A 68 14.98 6.38 25.10
C ARG A 68 14.41 5.56 23.96
N ILE A 69 13.08 5.36 23.96
CA ILE A 69 12.40 4.60 22.91
C ILE A 69 12.45 5.39 21.62
N TRP A 70 12.92 4.74 20.55
CA TRP A 70 12.95 5.29 19.21
C TRP A 70 11.66 4.93 18.49
N SER A 71 10.85 5.93 18.16
CA SER A 71 9.56 5.73 17.53
C SER A 71 9.33 6.69 16.36
N CYS A 72 8.68 6.18 15.31
CA CYS A 72 8.02 7.02 14.32
C CYS A 72 6.63 7.35 14.86
N ALA A 73 6.35 8.64 15.05
CA ALA A 73 5.00 9.12 15.26
C ALA A 73 4.12 8.72 14.05
N PRO A 74 2.78 8.67 14.21
CA PRO A 74 1.85 8.29 13.13
C PRO A 74 1.95 9.15 11.89
N ASP A 75 2.55 10.33 12.02
CA ASP A 75 2.86 11.29 10.96
C ASP A 75 4.29 11.12 10.40
N GLY A 76 4.93 9.98 10.65
CA GLY A 76 6.28 9.68 10.16
C GLY A 76 7.40 10.51 10.80
N THR A 77 7.09 11.45 11.71
CA THR A 77 8.10 12.23 12.43
C THR A 77 8.74 11.38 13.53
N ARG A 78 9.96 11.74 13.93
CA ARG A 78 10.70 11.02 14.98
C ARG A 78 10.46 11.73 16.29
N ASP A 79 9.98 11.01 17.29
CA ASP A 79 9.86 11.53 18.65
C ASP A 79 10.83 10.77 19.56
N GLU A 80 11.83 11.47 20.08
CA GLU A 80 12.80 10.96 21.05
C GLU A 80 12.31 11.16 22.50
N ALA A 81 11.29 12.00 22.72
CA ALA A 81 10.80 12.37 24.05
C ALA A 81 9.55 11.56 24.46
N MET A 82 8.69 11.21 23.50
CA MET A 82 7.50 10.37 23.70
C MET A 82 6.55 10.89 24.82
N ASP A 83 6.15 12.16 24.74
CA ASP A 83 5.30 12.84 25.73
C ASP A 83 3.85 12.31 25.84
N ARG A 84 3.48 11.29 25.05
CA ARG A 84 2.10 10.81 24.94
C ARG A 84 1.96 9.33 25.32
N PRO A 85 1.31 9.01 26.47
CA PRO A 85 1.19 7.65 27.00
C PRO A 85 0.57 6.63 26.03
N SER A 86 -0.34 7.03 25.14
CA SER A 86 -0.99 6.11 24.18
C SER A 86 -0.08 5.59 23.06
N TRP A 87 1.00 6.31 22.76
CA TRP A 87 2.02 5.90 21.78
C TRP A 87 3.19 5.16 22.44
N SER A 88 3.19 5.07 23.77
CA SER A 88 4.32 4.56 24.54
C SER A 88 4.56 3.06 24.41
N THR A 89 3.56 2.35 23.89
CA THR A 89 3.69 0.94 23.51
C THR A 89 3.96 0.90 22.01
N LEU A 90 5.10 1.42 21.57
CA LEU A 90 5.62 1.19 20.22
C LEU A 90 6.57 0.02 20.26
N SER A 91 5.93 -1.11 20.41
CA SER A 91 6.54 -2.40 20.26
C SER A 91 6.74 -2.73 18.80
N CYS A 92 7.95 -3.15 18.53
CA CYS A 92 8.30 -3.91 17.37
C CYS A 92 7.82 -5.36 17.54
N LEU A 93 6.99 -5.82 16.63
CA LEU A 93 6.57 -7.22 16.56
C LEU A 93 7.58 -8.00 15.71
N ALA A 94 8.06 -9.11 16.25
CA ALA A 94 8.70 -10.15 15.47
C ALA A 94 7.63 -11.00 14.80
N LEU A 95 7.67 -11.15 13.48
CA LEU A 95 6.82 -12.12 12.78
C LEU A 95 7.51 -13.49 12.69
N ARG A 96 6.76 -14.59 12.74
CA ARG A 96 7.34 -15.94 12.52
C ARG A 96 7.61 -16.23 11.04
N ARG A 97 6.80 -15.65 10.16
CA ARG A 97 6.81 -15.85 8.70
C ARG A 97 6.18 -14.62 8.05
N PHE A 98 6.90 -13.99 7.12
CA PHE A 98 6.38 -12.88 6.33
C PHE A 98 6.47 -13.25 4.84
N PRO A 99 5.46 -12.96 4.02
CA PRO A 99 5.50 -13.33 2.61
C PRO A 99 6.68 -12.64 1.90
N ALA A 100 7.46 -13.43 1.17
CA ALA A 100 8.49 -12.90 0.28
C ALA A 100 7.81 -12.25 -0.92
N ILE A 101 8.11 -10.97 -1.16
CA ILE A 101 7.68 -10.24 -2.35
C ILE A 101 8.89 -10.09 -3.26
N THR A 102 8.73 -10.51 -4.52
CA THR A 102 9.74 -10.40 -5.58
C THR A 102 10.45 -9.05 -5.46
N PRO A 103 11.79 -9.00 -5.51
CA PRO A 103 12.53 -7.74 -5.47
C PRO A 103 12.08 -6.76 -6.55
N ALA A 104 12.13 -5.47 -6.24
CA ALA A 104 11.89 -4.45 -7.24
C ALA A 104 13.05 -4.48 -8.26
N SER A 105 12.76 -4.04 -9.48
CA SER A 105 13.79 -3.88 -10.51
C SER A 105 14.08 -2.40 -10.69
N ASP A 106 15.35 -2.01 -10.71
CA ASP A 106 15.77 -0.65 -11.08
C ASP A 106 15.95 -0.48 -12.59
N ALA A 107 15.87 -1.58 -13.35
CA ALA A 107 15.92 -1.51 -14.80
C ALA A 107 14.72 -0.72 -15.32
N PHE A 108 15.01 0.23 -16.22
CA PHE A 108 13.97 0.95 -16.93
C PHE A 108 13.13 -0.03 -17.76
N SER A 109 11.82 0.10 -17.63
CA SER A 109 10.83 -0.56 -18.48
C SER A 109 9.64 0.38 -18.62
N PRO A 110 9.10 0.56 -19.83
CA PRO A 110 7.94 1.43 -20.03
C PRO A 110 6.69 0.87 -19.35
N ILE A 111 5.70 1.74 -19.12
CA ILE A 111 4.38 1.31 -18.64
C ILE A 111 3.70 0.50 -19.75
N PRO A 112 3.38 -0.79 -19.54
CA PRO A 112 2.75 -1.61 -20.57
C PRO A 112 1.32 -1.13 -20.86
N ARG A 113 0.86 -1.30 -22.11
CA ARG A 113 -0.50 -0.93 -22.56
C ARG A 113 -1.56 -1.91 -22.08
N ARG A 114 -1.70 -2.03 -20.76
CA ARG A 114 -2.71 -2.85 -20.08
C ARG A 114 -3.58 -1.95 -19.21
N LEU A 115 -4.89 -2.07 -19.37
CA LEU A 115 -5.89 -1.33 -18.62
C LEU A 115 -6.72 -2.31 -17.79
N HIS A 116 -6.70 -2.13 -16.47
CA HIS A 116 -7.28 -3.06 -15.52
C HIS A 116 -8.43 -2.43 -14.73
N PHE A 117 -9.49 -3.20 -14.56
CA PHE A 117 -10.61 -2.92 -13.68
C PHE A 117 -10.82 -4.08 -12.72
N ILE A 118 -11.38 -3.84 -11.53
CA ILE A 118 -11.67 -4.87 -10.54
C ILE A 118 -13.15 -4.85 -10.21
N CYS A 119 -13.81 -6.00 -10.22
CA CYS A 119 -15.17 -6.17 -9.71
C CYS A 119 -15.25 -7.35 -8.72
N ASN A 120 -16.40 -7.51 -8.06
CA ASN A 120 -16.65 -8.69 -7.25
C ASN A 120 -17.13 -9.86 -8.12
N ASP A 121 -18.17 -9.62 -8.90
CA ASP A 121 -18.76 -10.61 -9.79
C ASP A 121 -19.18 -9.92 -11.10
N ARG A 122 -18.78 -10.51 -12.23
CA ARG A 122 -19.09 -9.99 -13.56
C ARG A 122 -20.58 -10.15 -13.89
N ALA A 123 -21.21 -11.21 -13.40
CA ALA A 123 -22.60 -11.53 -13.72
C ALA A 123 -23.60 -10.55 -13.09
N THR A 124 -23.23 -9.94 -11.96
CA THR A 124 -24.07 -9.00 -11.20
C THR A 124 -23.61 -7.54 -11.33
N LEU A 125 -22.65 -7.26 -12.23
CA LEU A 125 -22.12 -5.92 -12.42
C LEU A 125 -23.19 -4.97 -13.00
N ASP A 126 -23.32 -3.78 -12.41
CA ASP A 126 -24.25 -2.74 -12.90
C ASP A 126 -24.00 -2.45 -14.38
N PRO A 127 -25.02 -2.52 -15.26
CA PRO A 127 -24.88 -2.19 -16.68
C PRO A 127 -24.25 -0.82 -16.96
N ALA A 128 -24.43 0.16 -16.07
CA ALA A 128 -23.77 1.45 -16.20
C ALA A 128 -22.25 1.35 -16.03
N LEU A 129 -21.76 0.46 -15.17
CA LEU A 129 -20.32 0.22 -14.97
C LEU A 129 -19.75 -0.53 -16.17
N VAL A 130 -20.48 -1.49 -16.73
CA VAL A 130 -20.12 -2.17 -17.98
C VAL A 130 -19.97 -1.16 -19.12
N ALA A 131 -20.98 -0.29 -19.32
CA ALA A 131 -20.94 0.75 -20.34
C ALA A 131 -19.78 1.75 -20.12
N ASN A 132 -19.42 2.04 -18.87
CA ASN A 132 -18.26 2.87 -18.55
C ASN A 132 -16.93 2.19 -18.94
N ILE A 133 -16.78 0.89 -18.69
CA ILE A 133 -15.59 0.13 -19.09
C ILE A 133 -15.48 0.13 -20.62
N GLU A 134 -16.56 -0.16 -21.34
CA GLU A 134 -16.60 -0.16 -22.82
C GLU A 134 -16.26 1.22 -23.39
N ARG A 135 -16.82 2.28 -22.83
CA ARG A 135 -16.48 3.66 -23.20
C ARG A 135 -14.99 3.96 -22.96
N THR A 136 -14.46 3.55 -21.82
CA THR A 136 -13.05 3.79 -21.49
C THR A 136 -12.14 3.02 -22.44
N ALA A 137 -12.50 1.78 -22.81
CA ALA A 137 -11.80 1.00 -23.82
C ALA A 137 -11.81 1.70 -25.19
N ALA A 138 -12.96 2.25 -25.61
CA ALA A 138 -13.10 2.96 -26.88
C ALA A 138 -12.26 4.25 -26.95
N ILE A 139 -12.05 4.94 -25.82
CA ILE A 139 -11.18 6.12 -25.73
C ILE A 139 -9.69 5.74 -25.81
N ASN A 140 -9.34 4.49 -25.48
CA ASN A 140 -7.98 3.98 -25.39
C ASN A 140 -7.73 2.86 -26.41
N PRO A 141 -7.83 3.13 -27.72
CA PRO A 141 -7.61 2.11 -28.74
C PRO A 141 -6.18 1.55 -28.63
N GLY A 142 -6.05 0.22 -28.73
CA GLY A 142 -4.76 -0.48 -28.61
C GLY A 142 -4.33 -0.84 -27.19
N TRP A 143 -5.11 -0.48 -26.17
CA TRP A 143 -4.90 -0.96 -24.80
C TRP A 143 -5.64 -2.28 -24.56
N GLU A 144 -4.97 -3.25 -23.94
CA GLU A 144 -5.58 -4.51 -23.51
C GLU A 144 -6.41 -4.27 -22.25
N VAL A 145 -7.73 -4.48 -22.31
CA VAL A 145 -8.64 -4.25 -21.19
C VAL A 145 -8.97 -5.54 -20.47
N THR A 146 -8.70 -5.60 -19.16
CA THR A 146 -9.00 -6.77 -18.31
C THR A 146 -9.88 -6.38 -17.13
N LEU A 147 -10.97 -7.12 -16.91
CA LEU A 147 -11.82 -7.01 -15.73
C LEU A 147 -11.54 -8.18 -14.77
N TRP A 148 -11.10 -7.92 -13.55
CA TRP A 148 -10.74 -8.94 -12.57
C TRP A 148 -11.86 -9.12 -11.55
N ASP A 149 -12.57 -10.26 -11.60
CA ASP A 149 -13.56 -10.64 -10.58
C ASP A 149 -12.91 -11.34 -9.38
N GLU A 150 -13.71 -11.76 -8.40
CA GLU A 150 -13.18 -12.43 -7.21
C GLU A 150 -12.42 -13.73 -7.53
N ALA A 151 -12.93 -14.57 -8.43
CA ALA A 151 -12.26 -15.83 -8.79
C ALA A 151 -10.91 -15.57 -9.47
N ALA A 152 -10.89 -14.67 -10.46
CA ALA A 152 -9.65 -14.28 -11.16
C ALA A 152 -8.62 -13.64 -10.21
N ARG A 153 -9.08 -12.90 -9.20
CA ARG A 153 -8.19 -12.35 -8.15
C ARG A 153 -7.53 -13.46 -7.33
N PHE A 154 -8.28 -14.49 -6.93
CA PHE A 154 -7.72 -15.60 -6.17
C PHE A 154 -6.70 -16.38 -6.99
N GLU A 155 -7.01 -16.69 -8.25
CA GLU A 155 -6.09 -17.38 -9.16
C GLU A 155 -4.80 -16.58 -9.33
N PHE A 156 -4.92 -15.28 -9.62
CA PHE A 156 -3.78 -14.39 -9.80
C PHE A 156 -2.87 -14.33 -8.56
N ILE A 157 -3.44 -14.13 -7.37
CA ILE A 157 -2.64 -14.08 -6.12
C ILE A 157 -1.96 -15.43 -5.88
N THR A 158 -2.66 -16.54 -6.13
CA THR A 158 -2.10 -17.90 -5.96
C THR A 158 -0.90 -18.12 -6.88
N GLU A 159 -1.02 -17.73 -8.15
CA GLU A 159 -0.01 -17.94 -9.17
C GLU A 159 1.24 -17.09 -8.94
N HIS A 160 1.07 -15.79 -8.69
CA HIS A 160 2.19 -14.84 -8.64
C HIS A 160 2.80 -14.65 -7.25
N TYR A 161 2.02 -14.86 -6.19
CA TYR A 161 2.43 -14.54 -4.80
C TYR A 161 2.32 -15.72 -3.83
N GLY A 162 1.70 -16.82 -4.25
CA GLY A 162 1.57 -18.03 -3.47
C GLY A 162 0.65 -17.93 -2.26
N TRP A 163 0.63 -19.00 -1.47
CA TRP A 163 -0.32 -19.19 -0.39
C TRP A 163 -0.19 -18.17 0.76
N ASP A 164 1.01 -17.69 1.06
CA ASP A 164 1.22 -16.80 2.21
C ASP A 164 0.54 -15.43 2.00
N VAL A 165 0.62 -14.87 0.78
CA VAL A 165 -0.08 -13.63 0.43
C VAL A 165 -1.58 -13.87 0.29
N LEU A 166 -2.00 -14.96 -0.37
CA LEU A 166 -3.42 -15.30 -0.47
C LEU A 166 -4.07 -15.44 0.90
N LYS A 167 -3.38 -16.08 1.86
CA LYS A 167 -3.87 -16.24 3.23
C LYS A 167 -4.12 -14.89 3.90
N LEU A 168 -3.20 -13.92 3.78
CA LEU A 168 -3.41 -12.57 4.32
C LEU A 168 -4.55 -11.83 3.61
N TYR A 169 -4.67 -11.99 2.29
CA TYR A 169 -5.79 -11.43 1.53
C TYR A 169 -7.15 -11.97 2.00
N LEU A 170 -7.24 -13.27 2.28
CA LEU A 170 -8.44 -13.94 2.77
C LEU A 170 -8.80 -13.56 4.23
N MET A 171 -7.86 -13.04 5.00
CA MET A 171 -8.11 -12.55 6.37
C MET A 171 -8.86 -11.21 6.38
N ILE A 172 -8.89 -10.47 5.27
CA ILE A 172 -9.69 -9.26 5.14
C ILE A 172 -11.17 -9.64 5.10
N GLY A 173 -11.97 -9.06 6.00
CA GLY A 173 -13.39 -9.35 6.14
C GLY A 173 -14.15 -9.20 4.80
N PRO A 174 -15.11 -10.09 4.48
CA PRO A 174 -15.82 -10.09 3.20
C PRO A 174 -16.58 -8.78 2.92
N GLU A 175 -17.07 -8.10 3.96
CA GLU A 175 -17.74 -6.80 3.88
C GLU A 175 -16.79 -5.64 3.53
N TYR A 176 -15.47 -5.85 3.67
CA TYR A 176 -14.42 -4.89 3.34
C TYR A 176 -13.91 -5.06 1.90
N GLY A 177 -14.84 -5.16 0.95
CA GLY A 177 -14.50 -5.30 -0.48
C GLY A 177 -13.57 -4.20 -1.01
N ALA A 178 -13.66 -2.98 -0.48
CA ALA A 178 -12.73 -1.90 -0.80
C ALA A 178 -11.29 -2.20 -0.34
N ALA A 179 -11.11 -2.76 0.84
CA ALA A 179 -9.78 -3.12 1.36
C ALA A 179 -9.15 -4.28 0.57
N LYS A 180 -9.97 -5.25 0.15
CA LYS A 180 -9.56 -6.31 -0.78
C LYS A 180 -9.14 -5.72 -2.14
N ALA A 181 -9.92 -4.78 -2.67
CA ALA A 181 -9.59 -4.12 -3.93
C ALA A 181 -8.30 -3.29 -3.84
N ASP A 182 -8.06 -2.60 -2.71
CA ASP A 182 -6.81 -1.87 -2.44
C ASP A 182 -5.60 -2.83 -2.51
N LEU A 183 -5.61 -3.93 -1.75
CA LEU A 183 -4.47 -4.87 -1.78
C LEU A 183 -4.28 -5.48 -3.18
N PHE A 184 -5.38 -5.89 -3.83
CA PHE A 184 -5.27 -6.52 -5.14
C PHE A 184 -4.73 -5.57 -6.22
N ARG A 185 -5.15 -4.30 -6.28
CA ARG A 185 -4.62 -3.36 -7.29
C ARG A 185 -3.11 -3.12 -7.13
N TYR A 186 -2.59 -3.15 -5.90
CA TYR A 186 -1.15 -3.04 -5.68
C TYR A 186 -0.42 -4.27 -6.21
N LEU A 187 -0.89 -5.48 -5.87
CA LEU A 187 -0.33 -6.74 -6.36
C LEU A 187 -0.39 -6.84 -7.88
N LEU A 188 -1.52 -6.46 -8.47
CA LEU A 188 -1.75 -6.52 -9.92
C LEU A 188 -0.77 -5.63 -10.68
N ILE A 189 -0.70 -4.34 -10.31
CA ILE A 189 0.15 -3.38 -11.03
C ILE A 189 1.62 -3.60 -10.71
N TYR A 190 1.98 -4.11 -9.54
CA TYR A 190 3.35 -4.49 -9.25
C TYR A 190 3.83 -5.60 -10.18
N GLU A 191 3.01 -6.63 -10.41
CA GLU A 191 3.41 -7.77 -11.23
C GLU A 191 3.31 -7.47 -12.73
N LEU A 192 2.19 -6.91 -13.18
CA LEU A 192 1.89 -6.76 -14.61
C LEU A 192 2.20 -5.38 -15.17
N GLY A 193 2.38 -4.37 -14.32
CA GLY A 193 2.40 -2.96 -14.71
C GLY A 193 1.08 -2.49 -15.30
N GLY A 194 1.13 -1.34 -15.97
CA GLY A 194 0.02 -0.79 -16.73
C GLY A 194 -0.79 0.23 -15.94
N VAL A 195 -2.07 0.30 -16.23
CA VAL A 195 -3.02 1.26 -15.68
C VAL A 195 -4.15 0.51 -15.00
N TYR A 196 -4.40 0.81 -13.73
CA TYR A 196 -5.62 0.43 -13.02
C TYR A 196 -6.53 1.65 -12.87
N LEU A 197 -7.84 1.45 -13.02
CA LEU A 197 -8.88 2.44 -12.72
C LEU A 197 -10.01 1.81 -11.87
N ASP A 198 -10.53 2.55 -10.90
CA ASP A 198 -11.80 2.25 -10.23
C ASP A 198 -12.94 2.10 -11.28
N LEU A 199 -13.91 1.21 -11.05
CA LEU A 199 -14.98 0.90 -12.03
C LEU A 199 -15.82 2.11 -12.47
N LYS A 200 -15.94 3.12 -11.61
CA LYS A 200 -16.69 4.37 -11.85
C LYS A 200 -15.86 5.45 -12.54
N SER A 201 -14.56 5.22 -12.70
CA SER A 201 -13.58 6.16 -13.23
C SER A 201 -13.40 5.94 -14.73
N THR A 202 -12.91 6.95 -15.43
CA THR A 202 -12.62 6.87 -16.88
C THR A 202 -11.49 7.83 -17.24
N THR A 203 -11.15 7.90 -18.52
CA THR A 203 -10.23 8.89 -19.08
C THR A 203 -10.98 9.82 -20.03
N ALA A 204 -10.80 11.13 -19.91
CA ALA A 204 -11.38 12.14 -20.80
C ALA A 204 -10.70 12.20 -22.17
N ARG A 205 -9.46 11.69 -22.26
CA ARG A 205 -8.65 11.59 -23.48
C ARG A 205 -7.80 10.31 -23.44
N PRO A 206 -7.21 9.86 -24.57
CA PRO A 206 -6.42 8.63 -24.60
C PRO A 206 -5.26 8.66 -23.60
N LEU A 207 -4.95 7.52 -22.97
CA LEU A 207 -3.81 7.32 -22.07
C LEU A 207 -2.49 7.62 -22.77
N ASP A 208 -2.37 7.33 -24.06
CA ASP A 208 -1.21 7.68 -24.89
C ASP A 208 -1.00 9.20 -25.03
N ALA A 209 -2.01 10.02 -24.71
CA ALA A 209 -1.88 11.49 -24.63
C ALA A 209 -1.58 11.99 -23.19
N ILE A 210 -1.70 11.12 -22.19
CA ILE A 210 -1.44 11.41 -20.77
C ILE A 210 -0.04 10.94 -20.38
N LEU A 211 0.36 9.76 -20.87
CA LEU A 211 1.61 9.08 -20.54
C LEU A 211 2.73 9.44 -21.51
N ARG A 212 3.94 9.53 -20.96
CA ARG A 212 5.19 9.75 -21.68
C ARG A 212 5.95 8.43 -21.76
N GLU A 213 6.81 8.29 -22.78
CA GLU A 213 7.60 7.07 -22.97
C GLU A 213 8.55 6.78 -21.79
N ASP A 214 8.99 7.81 -21.09
CA ASP A 214 9.91 7.74 -19.94
C ASP A 214 9.20 7.65 -18.58
N ASP A 215 7.87 7.66 -18.55
CA ASP A 215 7.13 7.49 -17.29
C ASP A 215 7.35 6.07 -16.72
N THR A 216 7.71 6.00 -15.44
CA THR A 216 7.84 4.74 -14.69
C THR A 216 6.79 4.60 -13.60
N PHE A 217 6.30 5.72 -13.08
CA PHE A 217 5.24 5.80 -12.08
C PHE A 217 4.58 7.17 -12.13
N ILE A 218 3.24 7.20 -12.07
CA ILE A 218 2.47 8.44 -11.99
C ILE A 218 1.89 8.61 -10.59
N LEU A 219 2.13 9.76 -9.99
CA LEU A 219 1.54 10.17 -8.71
C LEU A 219 0.68 11.41 -8.90
N SER A 220 -0.38 11.52 -8.11
CA SER A 220 -1.26 12.66 -8.07
C SER A 220 -1.83 12.84 -6.67
N GLN A 221 -2.17 14.07 -6.33
CA GLN A 221 -2.90 14.45 -5.11
C GLN A 221 -4.16 15.21 -5.52
N TRP A 222 -5.10 15.36 -4.58
CA TRP A 222 -6.33 16.10 -4.85
C TRP A 222 -6.06 17.60 -5.01
N ASN A 223 -6.80 18.25 -5.93
CA ASN A 223 -6.84 19.70 -6.06
C ASN A 223 -5.46 20.35 -6.30
N MET A 224 -4.58 19.70 -7.07
CA MET A 224 -3.23 20.22 -7.36
C MET A 224 -3.24 21.50 -8.20
N SER A 225 -4.17 21.63 -9.16
CA SER A 225 -4.39 22.84 -9.95
C SER A 225 -5.02 23.99 -9.18
N GLY A 226 -5.55 23.74 -7.98
CA GLY A 226 -6.34 24.72 -7.24
C GLY A 226 -7.72 24.99 -7.88
N SER A 227 -8.22 24.09 -8.73
CA SER A 227 -9.54 24.18 -9.39
C SER A 227 -10.70 24.32 -8.40
N GLY A 228 -10.53 23.78 -7.18
CA GLY A 228 -11.53 23.77 -6.11
C GLY A 228 -12.47 22.56 -6.15
N VAL A 229 -12.47 21.75 -7.21
CA VAL A 229 -13.43 20.65 -7.43
C VAL A 229 -13.39 19.61 -6.30
N HIS A 230 -12.19 19.26 -5.83
CA HIS A 230 -11.97 18.37 -4.68
C HIS A 230 -11.23 19.09 -3.54
N ARG A 231 -11.57 20.36 -3.30
CA ARG A 231 -10.98 21.13 -2.18
C ARG A 231 -11.23 20.40 -0.85
N ASN A 232 -10.17 20.28 -0.04
CA ASN A 232 -10.15 19.59 1.26
C ASN A 232 -10.31 18.06 1.21
N TRP A 233 -10.27 17.43 0.02
CA TRP A 233 -10.23 15.97 -0.08
C TRP A 233 -8.84 15.43 0.23
N GLY A 234 -8.77 14.17 0.67
CA GLY A 234 -7.52 13.49 0.97
C GLY A 234 -6.72 14.07 2.14
N LEU A 235 -7.35 14.87 2.99
CA LEU A 235 -6.75 15.38 4.22
C LEU A 235 -7.07 14.41 5.36
N GLY A 236 -6.04 14.01 6.11
CA GLY A 236 -6.19 13.09 7.24
C GLY A 236 -5.15 13.34 8.32
N ALA A 237 -5.53 13.18 9.58
CA ALA A 237 -4.64 13.42 10.71
C ALA A 237 -3.36 12.56 10.65
N THR A 238 -3.46 11.31 10.18
CA THR A 238 -2.33 10.38 10.09
C THR A 238 -1.36 10.66 8.93
N ILE A 239 -1.70 11.61 8.06
CA ILE A 239 -0.88 12.05 6.93
C ILE A 239 -0.75 13.58 6.89
N ALA A 240 -1.02 14.28 7.99
CA ALA A 240 -1.02 15.74 8.04
C ALA A 240 0.34 16.38 7.71
N HIS A 241 1.43 15.61 7.88
CA HIS A 241 2.79 15.99 7.50
C HIS A 241 3.01 16.00 5.96
N VAL A 242 2.17 15.30 5.20
CA VAL A 242 2.26 15.23 3.74
C VAL A 242 1.58 16.46 3.16
N LYS A 243 2.38 17.41 2.67
CA LYS A 243 1.88 18.59 1.97
C LYS A 243 1.00 18.15 0.79
N GLY A 244 -0.22 18.70 0.71
CA GLY A 244 -1.21 18.34 -0.31
C GLY A 244 -2.11 17.15 0.05
N GLY A 245 -1.86 16.47 1.17
CA GLY A 245 -2.65 15.33 1.62
C GLY A 245 -2.23 14.01 0.98
N GLU A 246 -3.18 13.08 0.86
CA GLU A 246 -2.92 11.72 0.38
C GLU A 246 -2.53 11.69 -1.10
N TYR A 247 -1.71 10.70 -1.47
CA TYR A 247 -1.61 10.28 -2.86
C TYR A 247 -2.85 9.50 -3.28
N GLN A 248 -3.36 9.83 -4.45
CA GLN A 248 -4.49 9.14 -5.06
C GLN A 248 -4.11 7.71 -5.44
N GLN A 249 -4.98 6.76 -5.10
CA GLN A 249 -4.82 5.34 -5.43
C GLN A 249 -6.08 4.71 -6.04
N TRP A 250 -7.08 5.54 -6.37
CA TRP A 250 -8.24 5.12 -7.18
C TRP A 250 -7.85 4.83 -8.63
N PHE A 251 -6.67 5.31 -9.05
CA PHE A 251 -5.93 4.79 -10.19
C PHE A 251 -4.52 4.39 -9.73
N LEU A 252 -3.88 3.52 -10.49
CA LEU A 252 -2.44 3.26 -10.38
C LEU A 252 -1.87 3.16 -11.79
N ILE A 253 -0.77 3.85 -12.05
CA ILE A 253 -0.11 3.83 -13.36
C ILE A 253 1.39 3.66 -13.14
N ALA A 254 1.91 2.49 -13.48
CA ALA A 254 3.30 2.15 -13.20
C ALA A 254 3.83 1.07 -14.14
N ARG A 255 5.16 1.03 -14.28
CA ARG A 255 5.86 -0.13 -14.84
C ARG A 255 5.80 -1.31 -13.86
N PRO A 256 5.96 -2.57 -14.34
CA PRO A 256 6.10 -3.71 -13.44
C PRO A 256 7.33 -3.58 -12.55
N LEU A 257 7.24 -4.20 -11.37
CA LEU A 257 8.27 -4.30 -10.35
C LEU A 257 8.79 -2.94 -9.83
N HIS A 258 7.94 -1.92 -9.79
CA HIS A 258 8.31 -0.59 -9.30
C HIS A 258 8.55 -0.57 -7.76
N PRO A 259 9.65 0.04 -7.27
CA PRO A 259 9.99 0.08 -5.84
C PRO A 259 8.88 0.58 -4.91
N TYR A 260 8.12 1.59 -5.35
CA TYR A 260 6.96 2.09 -4.61
C TYR A 260 5.92 1.03 -4.31
N LEU A 261 5.46 0.27 -5.32
CA LEU A 261 4.40 -0.71 -5.11
C LEU A 261 4.89 -1.89 -4.28
N ARG A 262 6.15 -2.29 -4.42
CA ARG A 262 6.75 -3.28 -3.51
C ARG A 262 6.62 -2.82 -2.06
N ARG A 263 7.01 -1.57 -1.79
CA ARG A 263 6.94 -0.98 -0.45
C ARG A 263 5.50 -0.85 0.04
N VAL A 264 4.55 -0.48 -0.83
CA VAL A 264 3.12 -0.46 -0.50
C VAL A 264 2.62 -1.86 -0.13
N ILE A 265 2.88 -2.87 -0.96
CA ILE A 265 2.46 -4.25 -0.74
C ILE A 265 2.99 -4.75 0.60
N GLN A 266 4.30 -4.57 0.84
CA GLN A 266 4.92 -4.93 2.10
C GLN A 266 4.20 -4.24 3.26
N LEU A 267 3.94 -2.93 3.18
CA LEU A 267 3.29 -2.16 4.26
C LEU A 267 1.91 -2.70 4.57
N VAL A 268 1.13 -2.93 3.53
CA VAL A 268 -0.25 -3.40 3.65
C VAL A 268 -0.30 -4.82 4.21
N LEU A 269 0.53 -5.74 3.70
CA LEU A 269 0.63 -7.11 4.23
C LEU A 269 1.07 -7.11 5.70
N THR A 270 2.03 -6.26 6.04
CA THR A 270 2.47 -6.03 7.42
C THR A 270 1.31 -5.57 8.29
N ARG A 271 0.58 -4.54 7.87
CA ARG A 271 -0.56 -4.00 8.63
C ARG A 271 -1.67 -5.02 8.79
N ILE A 272 -1.95 -5.84 7.78
CA ILE A 272 -2.90 -6.96 7.88
C ILE A 272 -2.41 -7.96 8.92
N ALA A 273 -1.14 -8.36 8.88
CA ALA A 273 -0.57 -9.34 9.81
C ALA A 273 -0.65 -8.87 11.27
N ILE A 274 -0.38 -7.60 11.55
CA ILE A 274 -0.36 -7.04 12.92
C ILE A 274 -1.69 -6.39 13.35
N TYR A 275 -2.66 -6.26 12.44
CA TYR A 275 -3.90 -5.53 12.68
C TYR A 275 -4.57 -5.98 13.97
N ARG A 276 -5.02 -5.01 14.77
CA ARG A 276 -5.66 -5.20 16.08
C ARG A 276 -6.84 -4.24 16.18
N PRO A 277 -8.11 -4.71 16.26
CA PRO A 277 -9.28 -3.82 16.31
C PRO A 277 -9.24 -2.81 17.47
N ASP A 278 -8.70 -3.22 18.62
CA ASP A 278 -8.57 -2.41 19.83
C ASP A 278 -7.56 -1.26 19.68
N LEU A 279 -6.55 -1.42 18.81
CA LEU A 279 -5.51 -0.41 18.57
C LEU A 279 -5.76 0.40 17.30
N HIS A 280 -6.15 -0.27 16.22
CA HIS A 280 -6.27 0.31 14.89
C HIS A 280 -7.68 0.84 14.62
N GLY A 281 -8.67 0.43 15.41
CA GLY A 281 -10.09 0.71 15.18
C GLY A 281 -10.71 -0.20 14.12
N ILE A 282 -11.89 0.20 13.65
CA ILE A 282 -12.71 -0.50 12.64
C ILE A 282 -13.25 0.49 11.59
N GLY A 283 -13.91 0.00 10.53
CA GLY A 283 -14.60 0.85 9.56
C GLY A 283 -13.69 1.63 8.59
N ALA A 284 -14.20 2.78 8.12
CA ALA A 284 -13.61 3.52 7.00
C ALA A 284 -12.19 4.04 7.26
N VAL A 285 -11.97 4.73 8.39
CA VAL A 285 -10.66 5.32 8.74
C VAL A 285 -9.60 4.23 8.87
N THR A 286 -9.97 3.10 9.47
CA THR A 286 -9.12 1.92 9.59
C THR A 286 -8.78 1.35 8.23
N THR A 287 -9.75 1.24 7.32
CA THR A 287 -9.51 0.81 5.94
C THR A 287 -8.50 1.73 5.26
N PHE A 288 -8.64 3.05 5.39
CA PHE A 288 -7.70 4.01 4.80
C PHE A 288 -6.27 3.84 5.32
N ASN A 289 -6.13 3.54 6.61
CA ASN A 289 -4.83 3.35 7.24
C ASN A 289 -4.25 1.94 7.05
N VAL A 290 -5.03 0.89 6.85
CA VAL A 290 -4.49 -0.47 6.73
C VAL A 290 -4.16 -0.82 5.28
N THR A 291 -5.10 -0.59 4.36
CA THR A 291 -4.96 -0.95 2.94
C THR A 291 -5.05 0.27 2.01
N GLY A 292 -5.76 1.31 2.42
CA GLY A 292 -6.18 2.39 1.53
C GLY A 292 -5.16 3.53 1.33
N PRO A 293 -5.64 4.75 1.01
CA PRO A 293 -4.77 5.82 0.54
C PRO A 293 -3.77 6.33 1.57
N HIS A 294 -4.05 6.24 2.88
CA HIS A 294 -3.06 6.61 3.88
C HIS A 294 -1.92 5.58 3.93
N ALA A 295 -2.22 4.29 3.71
CA ALA A 295 -1.18 3.27 3.57
C ALA A 295 -0.32 3.49 2.34
N PHE A 296 -0.96 3.70 1.20
CA PHE A 296 -0.28 4.05 -0.04
C PHE A 296 0.65 5.28 0.13
N THR A 297 0.12 6.35 0.74
CA THR A 297 0.86 7.58 0.98
C THR A 297 2.06 7.37 1.90
N LYS A 298 1.85 6.70 3.05
CA LYS A 298 2.91 6.46 4.04
C LYS A 298 4.01 5.54 3.52
N ALA A 299 3.70 4.61 2.62
CA ALA A 299 4.71 3.79 1.97
C ALA A 299 5.58 4.66 1.04
N ILE A 300 4.98 5.52 0.22
CA ILE A 300 5.70 6.23 -0.85
C ILE A 300 6.40 7.49 -0.36
N TYR A 301 5.73 8.31 0.45
CA TYR A 301 6.20 9.65 0.83
C TYR A 301 7.66 9.70 1.33
N PRO A 302 8.12 8.80 2.21
CA PRO A 302 9.49 8.84 2.73
C PRO A 302 10.59 8.55 1.70
N VAL A 303 10.25 7.88 0.58
CA VAL A 303 11.19 7.45 -0.47
C VAL A 303 10.84 8.07 -1.83
N ARG A 304 9.95 9.07 -1.85
CA ARG A 304 9.43 9.65 -3.09
C ARG A 304 10.53 10.25 -3.96
N ASP A 305 11.53 10.86 -3.35
CA ASP A 305 12.59 11.52 -4.12
C ASP A 305 13.72 10.54 -4.52
N ASP A 306 13.64 9.27 -4.08
CA ASP A 306 14.64 8.23 -4.34
C ASP A 306 14.39 7.49 -5.67
N HIS A 307 13.20 7.59 -6.25
CA HIS A 307 12.81 6.83 -7.45
C HIS A 307 12.18 7.73 -8.53
N PRO A 308 12.46 7.49 -9.82
CA PRO A 308 11.84 8.23 -10.91
C PRO A 308 10.33 8.10 -10.88
N HIS A 309 9.65 9.25 -10.95
CA HIS A 309 8.21 9.35 -10.98
C HIS A 309 7.81 10.70 -11.56
N ARG A 310 6.57 10.81 -12.04
CA ARG A 310 5.98 12.08 -12.44
C ARG A 310 4.80 12.43 -11.56
N MET A 311 4.84 13.62 -10.98
CA MET A 311 3.68 14.23 -10.33
C MET A 311 2.81 14.89 -11.38
N ILE A 312 1.51 14.57 -11.37
CA ILE A 312 0.52 15.16 -12.26
C ILE A 312 -0.71 15.62 -11.47
N ASP A 313 -1.47 16.57 -12.01
CA ASP A 313 -2.84 16.76 -11.58
C ASP A 313 -3.77 15.89 -12.43
N SER A 314 -4.23 14.78 -11.84
CA SER A 314 -5.14 13.82 -12.49
C SER A 314 -6.34 14.48 -13.18
N GLU A 315 -6.94 15.52 -12.56
CA GLU A 315 -8.15 16.15 -13.08
C GLU A 315 -7.85 16.87 -14.40
N THR A 316 -6.80 17.68 -14.40
CA THR A 316 -6.41 18.48 -15.57
C THR A 316 -5.80 17.63 -16.68
N GLU A 317 -5.14 16.53 -16.33
CA GLU A 317 -4.59 15.59 -17.30
C GLU A 317 -5.67 14.69 -17.93
N GLY A 318 -6.91 14.71 -17.41
CA GLY A 318 -8.03 13.97 -17.98
C GLY A 318 -8.22 12.57 -17.40
N LEU A 319 -7.70 12.28 -16.20
CA LEU A 319 -8.13 11.13 -15.41
C LEU A 319 -9.36 11.55 -14.60
N VAL A 320 -10.49 10.88 -14.84
CA VAL A 320 -11.79 11.26 -14.28
C VAL A 320 -12.16 10.32 -13.14
N TYR A 321 -12.22 10.84 -11.91
CA TYR A 321 -12.47 10.03 -10.71
C TYR A 321 -13.84 9.32 -10.71
N SER A 322 -14.91 9.98 -11.13
CA SER A 322 -16.25 9.37 -11.15
C SER A 322 -17.12 9.98 -12.24
N VAL A 323 -17.65 9.15 -13.14
CA VAL A 323 -18.68 9.55 -14.12
C VAL A 323 -20.11 9.28 -13.64
N MET A 324 -20.25 8.71 -12.45
CA MET A 324 -21.54 8.29 -11.91
C MET A 324 -21.96 9.13 -10.70
N GLU A 325 -23.22 9.57 -10.74
CA GLU A 325 -23.93 10.07 -9.56
C GLU A 325 -24.27 8.90 -8.63
N ASP A 326 -24.03 9.10 -7.33
CA ASP A 326 -24.27 8.12 -6.26
C ASP A 326 -23.73 6.71 -6.56
N HIS A 327 -22.52 6.62 -7.10
CA HIS A 327 -21.80 5.36 -7.32
C HIS A 327 -21.71 4.48 -6.05
N ARG A 328 -21.86 5.08 -4.87
CA ARG A 328 -21.77 4.38 -3.59
C ARG A 328 -22.96 3.46 -3.39
N ALA A 329 -24.18 3.97 -3.57
CA ALA A 329 -25.40 3.16 -3.54
C ALA A 329 -25.36 2.05 -4.61
N ARG A 330 -24.83 2.36 -5.80
CA ARG A 330 -24.72 1.41 -6.92
C ARG A 330 -23.66 0.33 -6.72
N SER A 331 -22.61 0.60 -5.95
CA SER A 331 -21.56 -0.38 -5.65
C SER A 331 -21.97 -1.45 -4.62
N GLY A 332 -23.07 -1.23 -3.88
CA GLY A 332 -23.48 -2.09 -2.77
C GLY A 332 -22.51 -2.13 -1.57
N SER A 333 -21.46 -1.29 -1.58
CA SER A 333 -20.39 -1.34 -0.59
C SER A 333 -20.75 -0.59 0.69
N ASN A 334 -20.91 -1.32 1.79
CA ASN A 334 -21.26 -0.78 3.12
C ASN A 334 -20.10 -0.80 4.12
N TYR A 335 -18.85 -0.98 3.65
CA TYR A 335 -17.68 -1.11 4.52
C TYR A 335 -17.46 0.11 5.43
N ARG A 336 -17.91 1.30 5.02
CA ARG A 336 -17.76 2.54 5.81
C ARG A 336 -18.57 2.52 7.10
N THR A 337 -19.65 1.75 7.13
CA THR A 337 -20.52 1.56 8.30
C THR A 337 -20.29 0.20 8.96
N ALA A 338 -19.32 -0.59 8.50
CA ALA A 338 -19.01 -1.88 9.09
C ALA A 338 -18.55 -1.71 10.55
N GLN A 339 -19.14 -2.52 11.43
CA GLN A 339 -18.81 -2.56 12.86
C GLN A 339 -17.95 -3.77 13.25
N THR A 340 -17.60 -4.57 12.25
CA THR A 340 -16.77 -5.77 12.37
C THR A 340 -15.29 -5.41 12.22
N ALA A 341 -14.41 -6.30 12.68
CA ALA A 341 -12.97 -6.17 12.50
C ALA A 341 -12.60 -6.23 11.01
N LEU A 342 -11.71 -5.34 10.56
CA LEU A 342 -11.19 -5.33 9.18
C LEU A 342 -10.46 -6.64 8.82
N VAL A 343 -9.68 -7.16 9.76
CA VAL A 343 -8.90 -8.40 9.61
C VAL A 343 -9.19 -9.33 10.80
N THR A 344 -9.36 -10.61 10.52
CA THR A 344 -9.54 -11.68 11.51
C THR A 344 -8.61 -12.86 11.21
N GLY A 345 -8.30 -13.71 12.19
CA GLY A 345 -7.50 -14.93 11.96
C GLY A 345 -5.98 -14.70 11.88
N ASN A 346 -5.51 -13.46 12.06
CA ASN A 346 -4.10 -13.09 12.00
C ASN A 346 -3.36 -13.28 13.33
N GLU A 347 -3.97 -13.89 14.35
CA GLU A 347 -3.36 -14.16 15.65
C GLU A 347 -2.09 -15.01 15.51
N THR A 348 -2.06 -15.92 14.53
CA THR A 348 -0.88 -16.77 14.27
C THR A 348 0.35 -16.01 13.74
N TYR A 349 0.17 -14.79 13.23
CA TYR A 349 1.28 -13.93 12.82
C TYR A 349 1.81 -13.07 13.97
N ARG A 350 0.98 -12.84 14.99
CA ARG A 350 1.34 -12.06 16.16
C ARG A 350 1.99 -13.02 17.16
N LEU A 351 3.27 -12.81 17.42
CA LEU A 351 3.96 -13.56 18.47
C LEU A 351 3.59 -13.04 19.86
#